data_AF-A0A931AW20-F1
#
_entry.id   AF-A0A931AW20-F1
#
_cell.length_a   1.000
_cell.length_b   1.000
_cell.length_c   1.000
_cell.angle_alpha   90.00
_cell.angle_beta   90.00
_cell.angle_gamma   90.00
#
_symmetry.space_group_name_H-M   'P 1'
#
loop_
_entity.id
_entity.type
_entity.pdbx_description
1 polymer ?
#
loop_
_entity_poly.entity_id
_entity_poly.type
_entity_poly.pdbx_seq_one_letter_code
_entity_poly.pdbx_strand_id
1 'polypeptide(L)'
;MKEPIVCAKYFLTDLSPEETSRLYNDLLSIKDVYLCNKDTCFYTFRKIRRAAKRHTECRKRTFEYQTSTKHHLVISQIHEQRLFKNHYRIEVTYDQQELGYDFIEDLLHLLHSKHFNYVDHILYT
;
A
#
# COMPACT_ATOMS: atom_id res chain seq x y z
N MET A 1 12.10 19.24 0.43
CA MET A 1 11.30 18.03 0.74
C MET A 1 12.25 16.99 1.31
N LYS A 2 11.88 16.32 2.42
CA LYS A 2 12.67 15.17 2.90
C LYS A 2 12.53 14.03 1.87
N GLU A 3 13.60 13.27 1.66
CA GLU A 3 13.55 12.11 0.77
C GLU A 3 12.57 11.06 1.31
N PRO A 4 11.82 10.35 0.44
CA PRO A 4 10.84 9.34 0.84
C PRO A 4 11.40 8.31 1.83
N ILE A 5 12.63 7.84 1.59
CA ILE A 5 13.32 6.88 2.45
C ILE A 5 13.62 7.42 3.85
N VAL A 6 13.86 8.73 3.99
CA VAL A 6 14.10 9.36 5.29
C VAL A 6 12.79 9.44 6.07
N CYS A 7 11.68 9.81 5.41
CA CYS A 7 10.35 9.78 6.01
C CYS A 7 9.93 8.37 6.44
N ALA A 8 10.21 7.35 5.60
CA ALA A 8 9.94 5.95 5.91
C ALA A 8 10.69 5.50 7.17
N LYS A 9 11.97 5.87 7.31
CA LYS A 9 12.77 5.56 8.51
C LYS A 9 12.16 6.18 9.78
N TYR A 10 11.81 7.47 9.74
CA TYR A 10 11.19 8.15 10.89
C TYR A 10 9.84 7.55 11.26
N PHE A 11 9.00 7.26 10.26
CA PHE A 11 7.71 6.62 10.51
C PHE A 11 7.87 5.27 11.22
N LEU A 12 8.82 4.45 10.77
CA LEU A 12 9.09 3.13 11.35
C LEU A 12 9.81 3.14 12.70
N THR A 13 10.39 4.25 13.15
CA THR A 13 10.95 4.34 14.51
C THR A 13 9.89 4.58 15.56
N ASP A 14 8.76 5.17 15.15
CA ASP A 14 7.73 5.66 16.06
C ASP A 14 6.58 4.65 16.26
N LEU A 15 6.63 3.51 15.54
CA LEU A 15 5.66 2.43 15.65
C LEU A 15 6.06 1.43 16.75
N SER A 16 5.07 0.98 17.51
CA SER A 16 5.20 -0.17 18.40
C SER A 16 5.47 -1.47 17.61
N PRO A 17 5.98 -2.53 18.25
CA PRO A 17 6.19 -3.83 17.60
C PRO A 17 4.90 -4.41 16.99
N GLU A 18 3.76 -4.22 17.66
CA GLU A 18 2.44 -4.68 17.20
C GLU A 18 2.00 -3.92 15.95
N GLU A 19 2.12 -2.58 15.96
CA GLU A 19 1.82 -1.74 14.80
C GLU A 19 2.76 -2.02 13.63
N THR A 20 4.04 -2.24 13.91
CA THR A 20 5.06 -2.61 12.93
C THR A 20 4.70 -3.93 12.25
N SER A 21 4.29 -4.94 13.03
CA SER A 21 3.88 -6.25 12.50
C SER A 21 2.61 -6.16 11.67
N ARG A 22 1.63 -5.38 12.13
CA ARG A 22 0.39 -5.12 11.38
C ARG A 22 0.69 -4.42 10.05
N LEU A 23 1.46 -3.33 10.09
CA LEU A 23 1.89 -2.60 8.91
C LEU A 23 2.61 -3.52 7.93
N TYR A 24 3.56 -4.32 8.39
CA TYR A 24 4.31 -5.23 7.52
C TYR A 24 3.40 -6.22 6.78
N ASN A 25 2.48 -6.86 7.49
CA ASN A 25 1.52 -7.80 6.89
C ASN A 25 0.61 -7.10 5.87
N ASP A 26 0.12 -5.92 6.20
CA ASP A 26 -0.72 -5.14 5.29
C ASP A 26 0.05 -4.70 4.03
N LEU A 27 1.30 -4.24 4.18
CA LEU A 27 2.16 -3.85 3.05
C LEU A 27 2.48 -5.04 2.14
N LEU A 28 2.69 -6.24 2.70
CA LEU A 28 2.84 -7.47 1.91
C LEU A 28 1.58 -7.76 1.09
N SER A 29 0.40 -7.69 1.72
CA SER A 29 -0.87 -7.85 1.01
C SER A 29 -1.07 -6.79 -0.09
N ILE A 30 -0.70 -5.54 0.17
CA ILE A 30 -0.78 -4.45 -0.81
C ILE A 30 0.15 -4.72 -2.00
N LYS A 31 1.38 -5.18 -1.74
CA LYS A 31 2.34 -5.55 -2.79
C LYS A 31 1.81 -6.67 -3.67
N ASP A 32 1.26 -7.73 -3.10
CA ASP A 32 0.72 -8.85 -3.87
C ASP A 32 -0.44 -8.40 -4.77
N VAL A 33 -1.35 -7.58 -4.24
CA VAL A 33 -2.45 -7.01 -5.02
C VAL A 33 -1.91 -6.08 -6.12
N TYR A 34 -0.91 -5.25 -5.83
CA TYR A 34 -0.28 -4.37 -6.82
C TYR A 34 0.32 -5.17 -7.97
N LEU A 35 1.14 -6.17 -7.68
CA LEU A 35 1.77 -7.03 -8.69
C LEU A 35 0.73 -7.76 -9.55
N CYS A 36 -0.36 -8.25 -8.94
CA CYS A 36 -1.44 -8.90 -9.69
C CYS A 36 -2.22 -7.96 -10.63
N ASN A 37 -2.19 -6.65 -10.38
CA ASN A 37 -3.03 -5.67 -11.10
C ASN A 37 -2.23 -4.69 -11.98
N LYS A 38 -0.92 -4.53 -11.76
CA LYS A 38 -0.07 -3.57 -12.48
C LYS A 38 -0.09 -3.76 -14.00
N ASP A 39 -0.11 -5.01 -14.45
CA ASP A 39 -0.02 -5.36 -15.87
C ASP A 39 -1.37 -5.82 -16.46
N THR A 40 -2.45 -5.75 -15.68
CA THR A 40 -3.69 -6.47 -16.00
C THR A 40 -4.82 -5.53 -16.40
N CYS A 41 -4.98 -5.31 -17.72
CA CYS A 41 -6.15 -4.64 -18.27
C CYS A 41 -7.25 -5.66 -18.60
N PHE A 42 -8.20 -5.88 -17.68
CA PHE A 42 -9.33 -6.76 -17.94
C PHE A 42 -10.37 -6.07 -18.85
N TYR A 43 -10.43 -6.47 -20.12
CA TYR A 43 -11.54 -6.11 -21.00
C TYR A 43 -12.73 -7.03 -20.75
N THR A 44 -13.77 -6.52 -20.10
CA THR A 44 -14.99 -7.30 -19.82
C THR A 44 -15.98 -7.24 -20.99
N PHE A 45 -15.66 -7.88 -22.12
CA PHE A 45 -16.57 -7.99 -23.28
C PHE A 45 -17.85 -8.81 -23.02
N ARG A 46 -17.98 -9.45 -21.86
CA ARG A 46 -19.11 -10.34 -21.51
C ARG A 46 -20.46 -9.64 -21.26
N LYS A 47 -20.53 -8.30 -21.25
CA LYS A 47 -21.73 -7.54 -20.83
C LYS A 47 -22.26 -6.53 -21.87
N ILE A 48 -22.11 -6.78 -23.17
CA ILE A 48 -22.72 -5.95 -24.22
C ILE A 48 -24.26 -5.83 -24.02
N ARG A 49 -24.94 -6.87 -23.49
CA ARG A 49 -26.38 -6.82 -23.18
C ARG A 49 -26.81 -6.03 -21.93
N ARG A 50 -25.90 -5.54 -21.08
CA ARG A 50 -26.23 -4.79 -19.84
C ARG A 50 -25.74 -3.34 -19.82
N ALA A 51 -25.35 -2.80 -20.98
CA ALA A 51 -24.75 -1.47 -21.09
C ALA A 51 -25.67 -0.28 -20.73
N ALA A 52 -26.97 -0.49 -20.55
CA ALA A 52 -27.94 0.57 -20.28
C ALA A 52 -28.08 1.00 -18.80
N LYS A 53 -27.30 0.44 -17.86
CA LYS A 53 -27.42 0.72 -16.40
C LYS A 53 -26.08 0.89 -15.67
N ARG A 54 -25.06 1.49 -16.29
CA ARG A 54 -23.71 1.53 -15.69
C ARG A 54 -23.57 2.62 -14.63
N HIS A 55 -23.80 2.23 -13.38
CA HIS A 55 -23.07 2.78 -12.25
C HIS A 55 -21.58 2.48 -12.43
N THR A 56 -20.73 3.48 -12.28
CA THR A 56 -19.31 3.33 -11.98
C THR A 56 -19.18 2.66 -10.62
N GLU A 57 -18.76 1.39 -10.60
CA GLU A 57 -18.42 0.71 -9.35
C GLU A 57 -17.00 1.14 -8.96
N CYS A 58 -16.88 1.86 -7.85
CA CYS A 58 -15.62 2.25 -7.24
C CYS A 58 -15.50 1.52 -5.91
N ARG A 59 -14.54 0.59 -5.81
CA ARG A 59 -14.21 -0.07 -4.54
C ARG A 59 -12.91 0.53 -4.03
N LYS A 60 -13.00 1.26 -2.93
CA LYS A 60 -11.86 1.85 -2.22
C LYS A 60 -11.62 1.07 -0.93
N ARG A 61 -10.39 0.61 -0.72
CA ARG A 61 -9.90 0.11 0.57
C ARG A 61 -8.82 1.05 1.06
N THR A 62 -9.00 1.61 2.25
CA THR A 62 -8.06 2.54 2.86
C THR A 62 -7.43 1.88 4.08
N PHE A 63 -6.11 2.00 4.19
CA PHE A 63 -5.34 1.66 5.37
C PHE A 63 -4.82 2.97 5.97
N GLU A 64 -5.09 3.18 7.25
CA GLU A 64 -4.70 4.39 7.97
C GLU A 64 -3.84 3.99 9.15
N TYR A 65 -2.68 4.64 9.27
CA TYR A 65 -1.73 4.43 10.34
C TYR A 65 -1.35 5.79 10.92
N GLN A 66 -1.47 5.91 12.23
CA GLN A 66 -1.11 7.11 12.96
C GLN A 66 -0.11 6.73 14.04
N THR A 67 1.05 7.38 14.02
CA THR A 67 2.07 7.21 15.06
C THR A 67 1.75 8.06 16.29
N SER A 68 2.37 7.69 17.41
CA SER A 68 2.31 8.44 18.66
C SER A 68 2.85 9.88 18.54
N THR A 69 3.76 10.13 17.59
CA THR A 69 4.35 11.44 17.26
C THR A 69 3.52 12.26 16.26
N LYS A 70 2.32 11.82 15.91
CA LYS A 70 1.35 12.44 14.97
C LYS A 70 1.69 12.34 13.49
N HIS A 71 2.66 11.52 13.08
CA HIS A 71 2.83 11.20 11.66
C HIS A 71 1.68 10.31 11.18
N HIS A 72 1.12 10.65 10.02
CA HIS A 72 -0.05 9.98 9.44
C HIS A 72 0.29 9.41 8.07
N LEU A 73 0.20 8.08 7.95
CA LEU A 73 0.28 7.37 6.68
C LEU A 73 -1.10 6.85 6.26
N VAL A 74 -1.54 7.22 5.06
CA VAL A 74 -2.75 6.72 4.42
C VAL A 74 -2.38 6.00 3.13
N ILE A 75 -2.83 4.76 2.97
CA ILE A 75 -2.69 3.99 1.74
C ILE A 75 -4.08 3.63 1.23
N SER A 76 -4.43 4.10 0.05
CA SER A 76 -5.71 3.82 -0.60
C SER A 76 -5.52 2.93 -1.83
N GLN A 77 -6.16 1.76 -1.81
CA GLN A 77 -6.32 0.90 -2.99
C GLN A 77 -7.65 1.22 -3.66
N ILE A 78 -7.60 1.67 -4.91
CA ILE A 78 -8.77 2.09 -5.68
C ILE A 78 -8.92 1.18 -6.88
N HIS A 79 -10.07 0.51 -6.94
CA HIS A 79 -10.53 -0.20 -8.13
C HIS A 79 -11.64 0.60 -8.79
N GLU A 80 -11.37 1.14 -9.96
CA GLU A 80 -12.34 1.88 -10.76
C GLU A 80 -12.75 1.06 -11.99
N GLN A 81 -14.05 0.86 -12.18
CA GLN A 81 -14.58 0.27 -13.40
C GLN A 81 -15.14 1.36 -14.33
N ARG A 82 -14.38 1.74 -15.37
CA ARG A 82 -14.84 2.67 -16.41
C ARG A 82 -15.15 1.93 -17.70
N LEU A 83 -16.39 2.01 -18.17
CA LEU A 83 -16.81 1.63 -19.54
C LEU A 83 -16.06 0.40 -20.10
N PHE A 84 -16.06 -0.75 -19.40
CA PHE A 84 -15.38 -2.02 -19.75
C PHE A 84 -13.92 -2.22 -19.30
N LYS A 85 -13.22 -1.19 -18.79
CA LYS A 85 -11.84 -1.26 -18.30
C LYS A 85 -11.82 -1.15 -16.77
N ASN A 86 -11.18 -2.12 -16.13
CA ASN A 86 -10.82 -2.02 -14.73
C ASN A 86 -9.49 -1.26 -14.63
N HIS A 87 -9.45 -0.23 -13.81
CA HIS A 87 -8.23 0.51 -13.48
C HIS A 87 -7.96 0.32 -11.99
N TYR A 88 -6.78 -0.18 -11.68
CA TYR A 88 -6.28 -0.28 -10.31
C TYR A 88 -5.25 0.81 -10.09
N ARG A 89 -5.42 1.59 -9.02
CA ARG A 89 -4.46 2.60 -8.58
C ARG A 89 -4.24 2.49 -7.08
N ILE A 90 -3.00 2.73 -6.65
CA ILE A 90 -2.65 2.95 -5.26
C ILE A 90 -2.35 4.44 -5.08
N GLU A 91 -2.95 5.04 -4.07
CA GLU A 91 -2.61 6.38 -3.58
C GLU A 91 -1.93 6.23 -2.23
N VAL A 92 -0.80 6.91 -2.05
CA VAL A 92 -0.06 6.93 -0.79
C VAL A 92 0.06 8.37 -0.34
N THR A 93 -0.36 8.66 0.88
CA THR A 93 -0.22 9.98 1.49
C THR A 93 0.49 9.84 2.82
N TYR A 94 1.56 10.60 3.00
CA TYR A 94 2.30 10.70 4.25
C TYR A 94 2.31 12.16 4.71
N ASP A 95 1.76 12.46 5.88
CA ASP A 95 1.62 13.82 6.43
C ASP A 95 1.04 14.82 5.42
N GLN A 96 -0.05 14.43 4.76
CA GLN A 96 -0.74 15.21 3.71
C GLN A 96 0.06 15.41 2.41
N GLN A 97 1.24 14.81 2.29
CA GLN A 97 2.02 14.79 1.07
C GLN A 97 1.74 13.49 0.28
N GLU A 98 1.34 13.63 -0.98
CA GLU A 98 1.24 12.48 -1.88
C GLU A 98 2.63 11.94 -2.22
N LEU A 99 2.79 10.63 -2.09
CA LEU A 99 4.00 9.89 -2.41
C LEU A 99 3.69 8.80 -3.44
N GLY A 100 4.73 8.38 -4.16
CA GLY A 100 4.66 7.27 -5.10
C GLY A 100 4.61 5.91 -4.40
N TYR A 101 4.36 4.86 -5.20
CA TYR A 101 4.45 3.48 -4.73
C TYR A 101 5.86 3.12 -4.21
N ASP A 102 6.90 3.82 -4.67
CA ASP A 102 8.28 3.69 -4.20
C ASP A 102 8.38 3.83 -2.67
N PHE A 103 7.51 4.63 -2.03
CA PHE A 103 7.46 4.75 -0.57
C PHE A 103 7.03 3.45 0.13
N ILE A 104 6.11 2.68 -0.48
CA ILE A 104 5.73 1.35 0.00
C ILE A 104 6.90 0.38 -0.14
N GLU A 105 7.66 0.47 -1.24
CA GLU A 105 8.86 -0.35 -1.45
C GLU A 105 9.95 -0.03 -0.41
N ASP A 106 10.18 1.26 -0.12
CA ASP A 106 11.11 1.70 0.92
C ASP A 106 10.71 1.16 2.31
N LEU A 107 9.43 1.27 2.68
CA LEU A 107 8.92 0.75 3.96
C LEU A 107 9.13 -0.77 4.05
N LEU A 108 8.79 -1.51 3.00
CA LEU A 108 8.97 -2.96 2.96
C LEU A 108 10.45 -3.34 3.04
N HIS A 109 11.33 -2.64 2.34
CA HIS A 109 12.77 -2.90 2.37
C HIS A 109 13.36 -2.69 3.77
N LEU A 110 12.96 -1.61 4.44
CA LEU A 110 13.38 -1.29 5.81
C LEU A 110 12.85 -2.30 6.82
N LEU A 111 11.58 -2.69 6.72
CA LEU A 111 10.96 -3.68 7.61
C LEU A 111 11.57 -5.08 7.42
N HIS A 112 11.80 -5.48 6.18
CA HIS A 112 12.47 -6.74 5.87
C HIS A 112 13.88 -6.77 6.46
N SER A 113 14.65 -5.70 6.25
CA SER A 113 16.00 -5.59 6.83
C SER A 113 15.98 -5.67 8.36
N LYS A 114 15.02 -5.01 9.03
CA LYS A 114 14.86 -5.12 10.50
C LYS A 114 14.49 -6.54 10.94
N HIS A 115 13.58 -7.21 10.23
CA HIS A 115 13.10 -8.54 10.59
C HIS A 115 14.20 -9.60 10.48
N PHE A 116 14.97 -9.61 9.38
CA PHE A 116 16.04 -10.60 9.19
C PHE A 116 17.27 -10.35 10.07
N ASN A 117 17.66 -9.09 10.27
CA ASN A 117 18.76 -8.75 11.19
C ASN A 117 18.44 -9.14 12.65
N TYR A 118 17.16 -9.13 13.04
CA TYR A 118 16.72 -9.57 14.36
C TYR A 118 16.75 -11.10 14.51
N VAL A 119 16.32 -11.83 13.47
CA VAL A 119 16.37 -13.31 13.45
C VAL A 119 17.80 -13.82 13.49
N ASP A 120 18.73 -13.19 12.78
CA ASP A 120 20.15 -13.56 12.84
C ASP A 120 20.70 -13.38 14.26
N HIS A 121 20.34 -12.33 14.99
CA HIS A 121 20.79 -12.12 16.36
C HIS A 121 20.29 -13.18 17.36
N ILE A 122 19.08 -13.72 17.16
CA ILE A 122 18.51 -14.76 18.02
C ILE A 122 19.16 -16.13 17.76
N LEU A 123 19.59 -16.41 16.53
CA LEU A 123 20.21 -17.70 16.17
C LEU A 123 21.66 -17.85 16.65
N TYR A 124 22.30 -16.77 17.12
CA TYR A 124 23.67 -16.75 17.63
C TYR A 124 23.79 -16.46 19.14
N THR A 125 22.68 -16.50 19.90
CA THR A 125 22.68 -16.37 21.37
C THR A 125 22.30 -17.69 22.02
#